data_AF-A0A3P6S6M9-F1
#
_entry.id   AF-A0A3P6S6M9-F1
#
_cell.length_a   1.000
_cell.length_b   1.000
_cell.length_c   1.000
_cell.angle_alpha   90.00
_cell.angle_beta   90.00
_cell.angle_gamma   90.00
#
_symmetry.space_group_name_H-M   'P 1'
#
loop_
_entity.id
_entity.type
_entity.pdbx_description
1 polymer ?
#
loop_
_entity_poly.entity_id
_entity_poly.type
_entity_poly.pdbx_seq_one_letter_code
_entity_poly.pdbx_strand_id
1 'polypeptide(L)'
;KEQRFSNFEGRTPFWQELNIKYGDYSAGPEKDGTLVFEKTLPTPEPLMRNQSLYLHVFITKAGHSPNPRERSFIKREVIHGVHRLNKYKKKHYKVTANLLTGKSEQSEDDLKKASTMNYEILNFWHPNLTINLVDDQTRWTKGSLPPPLDQAVEFDSIGGFYLPILFFNNYWNLGSEYMPVNDTVKVKNLVE
;
A
#
# COMPACT_ATOMS: atom_id res chain seq x y z
N LYS A 1 13.82 8.04 3.88
CA LYS A 1 13.46 9.48 3.72
C LYS A 1 12.44 9.73 2.58
N GLU A 2 11.93 8.69 1.91
CA GLU A 2 11.08 8.79 0.68
C GLU A 2 9.56 8.78 0.92
N GLN A 3 9.08 8.84 2.17
CA GLN A 3 7.64 8.86 2.47
C GLN A 3 6.99 10.23 2.22
N ARG A 4 7.76 11.27 1.85
CA ARG A 4 7.24 12.63 1.69
C ARG A 4 7.03 12.95 0.21
N PHE A 5 5.78 13.03 -0.19
CA PHE A 5 5.37 13.55 -1.49
C PHE A 5 5.10 15.06 -1.38
N SER A 6 5.76 15.87 -2.20
CA SER A 6 5.61 17.34 -2.20
C SER A 6 5.60 17.95 -3.60
N ASN A 7 5.76 17.13 -4.64
CA ASN A 7 5.85 17.57 -6.01
C ASN A 7 4.62 17.13 -6.81
N PHE A 8 3.65 18.04 -6.87
CA PHE A 8 2.44 17.92 -7.70
C PHE A 8 2.65 18.46 -9.12
N GLU A 9 3.77 19.15 -9.41
CA GLU A 9 3.98 19.83 -10.67
C GLU A 9 4.39 18.85 -11.78
N GLY A 10 3.72 18.95 -12.94
CA GLY A 10 4.05 18.18 -14.14
C GLY A 10 3.77 16.67 -14.04
N ARG A 11 2.98 16.23 -13.06
CA ARG A 11 2.61 14.82 -12.87
C ARG A 11 1.11 14.63 -12.95
N THR A 12 0.68 13.66 -13.74
CA THR A 12 -0.71 13.19 -13.73
C THR A 12 -0.90 12.16 -12.61
N PRO A 13 -2.07 12.15 -11.96
CA PRO A 13 -2.38 11.14 -10.98
C PRO A 13 -2.37 9.76 -11.65
N PHE A 14 -1.91 8.74 -10.90
CA PHE A 14 -1.90 7.36 -11.40
C PHE A 14 -3.33 6.86 -11.69
N TRP A 15 -4.25 7.26 -10.81
CA TRP A 15 -5.70 7.07 -10.87
C TRP A 15 -6.38 8.25 -10.17
N GLN A 16 -7.57 8.60 -10.63
CA GLN A 16 -8.38 9.64 -10.05
C GLN A 16 -9.86 9.28 -10.22
N GLU A 17 -10.59 9.37 -9.13
CA GLU A 17 -12.03 9.22 -9.10
C GLU A 17 -12.66 10.50 -8.56
N LEU A 18 -13.80 10.89 -9.14
CA LEU A 18 -14.46 12.15 -8.85
C LEU A 18 -15.90 11.91 -8.40
N ASN A 19 -16.44 12.86 -7.64
CA ASN A 19 -17.83 12.82 -7.17
C ASN A 19 -18.16 11.61 -6.27
N ILE A 20 -17.16 11.06 -5.58
CA ILE A 20 -17.39 10.09 -4.51
C ILE A 20 -18.17 10.78 -3.38
N LYS A 21 -19.29 10.17 -2.98
CA LYS A 21 -20.07 10.62 -1.85
C LYS A 21 -19.64 9.85 -0.60
N TYR A 22 -19.13 10.56 0.40
CA TYR A 22 -18.76 9.96 1.68
C TYR A 22 -20.00 9.37 2.39
N GLY A 23 -19.90 8.14 2.86
CA GLY A 23 -21.01 7.38 3.44
C GLY A 23 -22.00 6.79 2.43
N ASP A 24 -21.65 6.77 1.13
CA ASP A 24 -22.47 6.10 0.11
C ASP A 24 -22.09 4.62 -0.06
N TYR A 25 -22.94 3.75 0.48
CA TYR A 25 -22.80 2.30 0.39
C TYR A 25 -23.42 1.70 -0.87
N SER A 26 -23.89 2.53 -1.80
CA SER A 26 -24.53 2.11 -3.05
C SER A 26 -23.72 2.45 -4.30
N ALA A 27 -22.49 2.95 -4.11
CA ALA A 27 -21.55 3.20 -5.20
C ALA A 27 -21.10 1.91 -5.89
N GLY A 28 -20.59 2.03 -7.11
CA GLY A 28 -20.07 0.91 -7.90
C GLY A 28 -21.10 0.19 -8.78
N PRO A 29 -20.63 -0.67 -9.70
CA PRO A 29 -21.51 -1.41 -10.63
C PRO A 29 -22.51 -2.32 -9.91
N GLU A 30 -22.07 -2.95 -8.83
CA GLU A 30 -22.86 -3.91 -8.04
C GLU A 30 -23.63 -3.24 -6.88
N LYS A 31 -23.51 -1.92 -6.73
CA LYS A 31 -24.15 -1.12 -5.65
C LYS A 31 -23.81 -1.60 -4.24
N ASP A 32 -22.57 -2.01 -4.04
CA ASP A 32 -22.02 -2.49 -2.77
C ASP A 32 -21.09 -1.46 -2.10
N GLY A 33 -20.92 -0.28 -2.70
CA GLY A 33 -20.01 0.75 -2.22
C GLY A 33 -18.57 0.56 -2.71
N THR A 34 -18.31 -0.41 -3.58
CA THR A 34 -16.96 -0.74 -4.05
C THR A 34 -16.71 -0.16 -5.44
N LEU A 35 -15.56 0.49 -5.60
CA LEU A 35 -15.03 0.90 -6.90
C LEU A 35 -13.76 0.10 -7.15
N VAL A 36 -13.68 -0.56 -8.31
CA VAL A 36 -12.55 -1.40 -8.69
C VAL A 36 -11.77 -0.72 -9.81
N PHE A 37 -10.47 -0.68 -9.66
CA PHE A 37 -9.56 -0.14 -10.66
C PHE A 37 -8.39 -1.09 -10.90
N GLU A 38 -8.20 -1.47 -12.16
CA GLU A 38 -7.07 -2.33 -12.56
C GLU A 38 -6.13 -1.58 -13.48
N LYS A 39 -4.84 -1.61 -13.17
CA LYS A 39 -3.81 -1.05 -14.03
C LYS A 39 -2.50 -1.82 -13.95
N THR A 40 -1.97 -2.11 -15.12
CA THR A 40 -0.67 -2.76 -15.29
C THR A 40 0.44 -1.71 -15.33
N LEU A 41 1.49 -1.94 -14.56
CA LEU A 41 2.70 -1.12 -14.53
C LEU A 41 3.92 -1.96 -14.93
N PRO A 42 4.86 -1.39 -15.70
CA PRO A 42 6.18 -2.00 -15.84
C PRO A 42 6.87 -2.05 -14.48
N THR A 43 7.63 -3.10 -14.21
CA THR A 43 8.38 -3.20 -12.94
C THR A 43 9.39 -2.05 -12.85
N PRO A 44 9.27 -1.12 -11.89
CA PRO A 44 10.19 0.01 -11.80
C PRO A 44 11.60 -0.48 -11.42
N GLU A 45 12.64 0.09 -12.03
CA GLU A 45 14.04 -0.22 -11.68
C GLU A 45 14.38 -0.10 -10.19
N PRO A 46 13.83 0.88 -9.43
CA PRO A 46 14.03 0.93 -7.98
C PRO A 46 13.58 -0.37 -7.29
N LEU A 47 12.46 -0.93 -7.73
CA LEU A 47 11.89 -2.14 -7.12
C LEU A 47 12.77 -3.37 -7.36
N MET A 48 13.43 -3.44 -8.53
CA MET A 48 14.43 -4.47 -8.88
C MET A 48 15.69 -4.35 -8.03
N ARG A 49 16.08 -3.12 -7.67
CA ARG A 49 17.22 -2.84 -6.77
C ARG A 49 16.85 -2.93 -5.28
N ASN A 50 15.81 -3.71 -4.94
CA ASN A 50 15.29 -3.86 -3.58
C ASN A 50 14.89 -2.55 -2.88
N GLN A 51 14.55 -1.49 -3.63
CA GLN A 51 14.03 -0.25 -3.05
C GLN A 51 12.54 -0.35 -2.77
N SER A 52 12.02 0.65 -2.05
CA SER A 52 10.62 0.72 -1.67
C SER A 52 9.81 1.53 -2.68
N LEU A 53 8.57 1.10 -2.94
CA LEU A 53 7.60 1.84 -3.72
C LEU A 53 6.44 2.25 -2.81
N TYR A 54 6.06 3.53 -2.88
CA TYR A 54 5.01 4.11 -2.05
C TYR A 54 3.84 4.60 -2.92
N LEU A 55 2.64 4.32 -2.46
CA LEU A 55 1.40 4.90 -2.95
C LEU A 55 1.02 6.07 -2.05
N HIS A 56 0.79 7.23 -2.67
CA HIS A 56 0.27 8.41 -1.99
C HIS A 56 -1.17 8.62 -2.43
N VAL A 57 -2.10 8.56 -1.48
CA VAL A 57 -3.54 8.74 -1.72
C VAL A 57 -3.95 10.07 -1.13
N PHE A 58 -4.63 10.88 -1.93
CA PHE A 58 -5.17 12.16 -1.52
C PHE A 58 -6.68 12.13 -1.73
N ILE A 59 -7.43 12.52 -0.69
CA ILE A 59 -8.88 12.68 -0.78
C ILE A 59 -9.19 14.11 -0.38
N THR A 60 -9.93 14.82 -1.22
CA THR A 60 -10.30 16.23 -0.98
C THR A 60 -11.80 16.40 -1.09
N LYS A 61 -12.33 17.43 -0.42
CA LYS A 61 -13.69 17.88 -0.71
C LYS A 61 -13.79 18.36 -2.17
N ALA A 62 -14.97 18.20 -2.76
CA ALA A 62 -15.23 18.63 -4.13
C ALA A 62 -14.86 20.12 -4.32
N GLY A 63 -14.08 20.41 -5.36
CA GLY A 63 -13.60 21.76 -5.68
C GLY A 63 -12.30 22.17 -4.99
N HIS A 64 -11.77 21.36 -4.07
CA HIS A 64 -10.52 21.63 -3.37
C HIS A 64 -9.36 20.83 -3.95
N SER A 65 -8.19 21.46 -3.99
CA SER A 65 -6.96 20.83 -4.47
C SER A 65 -6.20 20.15 -3.33
N PRO A 66 -5.58 18.98 -3.56
CA PRO A 66 -4.67 18.36 -2.60
C PRO A 66 -3.29 19.04 -2.56
N ASN A 67 -3.00 19.93 -3.51
CA ASN A 67 -1.71 20.57 -3.67
C ASN A 67 -1.57 21.80 -2.74
N PRO A 68 -0.64 21.81 -1.76
CA PRO A 68 -0.47 22.93 -0.84
C PRO A 68 -0.12 24.28 -1.47
N ARG A 69 0.31 24.29 -2.75
CA ARG A 69 0.65 25.51 -3.50
C ARG A 69 -0.56 26.16 -4.16
N GLU A 70 -1.68 25.46 -4.28
CA GLU A 70 -2.88 25.98 -4.95
C GLU A 70 -3.77 26.76 -3.99
N ARG A 71 -4.48 27.77 -4.52
CA ARG A 71 -5.33 28.66 -3.71
C ARG A 71 -6.53 27.94 -3.09
N SER A 72 -7.01 26.87 -3.72
CA SER A 72 -8.14 26.06 -3.24
C SER A 72 -7.72 25.01 -2.20
N PHE A 73 -6.45 24.94 -1.83
CA PHE A 73 -5.98 24.00 -0.81
C PHE A 73 -6.42 24.42 0.59
N ILE A 74 -7.11 23.51 1.27
CA ILE A 74 -7.47 23.65 2.68
C ILE A 74 -7.00 22.42 3.43
N LYS A 75 -5.96 22.56 4.27
CA LYS A 75 -5.33 21.44 4.99
C LYS A 75 -6.33 20.56 5.77
N ARG A 76 -7.38 21.16 6.32
CA ARG A 76 -8.44 20.49 7.09
C ARG A 76 -9.41 19.66 6.25
N GLU A 77 -9.34 19.79 4.94
CA GLU A 77 -10.25 19.16 3.98
C GLU A 77 -9.51 18.26 3.00
N VAL A 78 -8.24 17.96 3.31
CA VAL A 78 -7.37 17.07 2.55
C VAL A 78 -6.92 15.95 3.47
N ILE A 79 -7.27 14.73 3.11
CA ILE A 79 -6.76 13.51 3.73
C ILE A 79 -5.56 13.04 2.92
N HIS A 80 -4.45 12.71 3.59
CA HIS A 80 -3.25 12.19 2.95
C HIS A 80 -2.82 10.87 3.58
N GLY A 81 -2.96 9.79 2.81
CA GLY A 81 -2.48 8.46 3.20
C GLY A 81 -1.23 8.07 2.42
N VAL A 82 -0.32 7.35 3.08
CA VAL A 82 0.86 6.77 2.43
C VAL A 82 0.94 5.27 2.73
N HIS A 83 1.01 4.46 1.69
CA HIS A 83 1.16 3.01 1.81
C HIS A 83 2.40 2.51 1.06
N ARG A 84 3.19 1.63 1.67
CA ARG A 84 4.29 0.95 0.97
C ARG A 84 3.74 -0.28 0.25
N LEU A 85 3.79 -0.27 -1.08
CA LEU A 85 3.23 -1.35 -1.90
C LEU A 85 4.01 -2.66 -1.76
N ASN A 86 5.33 -2.56 -1.58
CA ASN A 86 6.20 -3.72 -1.50
C ASN A 86 6.47 -4.17 -0.05
N LYS A 87 6.72 -5.47 0.14
CA LYS A 87 7.07 -6.06 1.44
C LYS A 87 8.45 -6.70 1.38
N TYR A 88 9.26 -6.48 2.41
CA TYR A 88 10.52 -7.18 2.57
C TYR A 88 10.30 -8.47 3.37
N LYS A 89 10.74 -9.61 2.83
CA LYS A 89 10.73 -10.89 3.54
C LYS A 89 12.14 -11.49 3.53
N LYS A 90 12.50 -12.16 4.63
CA LYS A 90 13.76 -12.91 4.72
C LYS A 90 13.56 -14.28 4.10
N LYS A 91 14.33 -14.62 3.07
CA LYS A 91 14.44 -15.99 2.56
C LYS A 91 15.61 -16.65 3.26
N HIS A 92 15.34 -17.67 4.07
CA HIS A 92 16.36 -18.45 4.76
C HIS A 92 16.83 -19.59 3.87
N TYR A 93 18.15 -19.76 3.80
CA TYR A 93 18.79 -20.83 3.07
C TYR A 93 19.22 -21.92 4.05
N LYS A 94 18.82 -23.16 3.78
CA LYS A 94 19.19 -24.31 4.61
C LYS A 94 19.54 -25.45 3.68
N VAL A 95 20.75 -25.98 3.80
CA VAL A 95 21.12 -27.22 3.12
C VAL A 95 20.31 -28.35 3.76
N THR A 96 19.30 -28.82 3.04
CA THR A 96 18.47 -29.95 3.47
C THR A 96 18.47 -31.00 2.36
N ALA A 97 18.66 -32.25 2.77
CA ALA A 97 18.55 -33.42 1.90
C ALA A 97 17.35 -34.24 2.35
N ASN A 98 16.62 -34.81 1.39
CA ASN A 98 15.55 -35.73 1.70
C ASN A 98 16.15 -36.98 2.38
N LEU A 99 15.62 -37.35 3.55
CA LEU A 99 16.16 -38.46 4.36
C LEU A 99 16.03 -39.84 3.69
N LEU A 100 15.08 -39.99 2.76
CA LEU A 100 14.82 -41.26 2.06
C LEU A 100 15.58 -41.37 0.74
N THR A 101 15.77 -40.26 0.02
CA THR A 101 16.37 -40.26 -1.32
C THR A 101 17.77 -39.64 -1.39
N GLY A 102 18.23 -39.00 -0.32
CA GLY A 102 19.53 -38.33 -0.23
C GLY A 102 19.69 -37.12 -1.17
N LYS A 103 18.68 -36.81 -1.97
CA LYS A 103 18.69 -35.70 -2.94
C LYS A 103 18.04 -34.47 -2.33
N SER A 104 18.58 -33.30 -2.65
CA SER A 104 17.97 -32.03 -2.28
C SER A 104 16.95 -31.63 -3.34
N GLU A 105 15.75 -31.23 -2.90
CA GLU A 105 14.70 -30.65 -3.77
C GLU A 105 14.94 -29.14 -4.02
N GLN A 106 15.99 -28.57 -3.42
CA GLN A 106 16.34 -27.16 -3.58
C GLN A 106 17.10 -26.92 -4.89
N SER A 107 16.92 -25.71 -5.45
CA SER A 107 17.66 -25.30 -6.64
C SER A 107 19.17 -25.23 -6.36
N GLU A 108 19.99 -25.48 -7.38
CA GLU A 108 21.45 -25.37 -7.28
C GLU A 108 21.90 -23.98 -6.81
N ASP A 109 21.18 -22.93 -7.22
CA ASP A 109 21.46 -21.56 -6.81
C ASP A 109 21.17 -21.31 -5.33
N ASP A 110 20.08 -21.88 -4.80
CA ASP A 110 19.75 -21.79 -3.38
C ASP A 110 20.76 -22.56 -2.51
N LEU A 111 21.29 -23.70 -2.99
CA LEU A 111 22.36 -24.47 -2.33
C LEU A 111 23.69 -23.71 -2.31
N LYS A 112 24.09 -23.08 -3.43
CA LYS A 112 25.26 -22.21 -3.47
C LYS A 112 25.12 -21.06 -2.49
N LYS A 113 23.96 -20.40 -2.45
CA LYS A 113 23.70 -19.32 -1.49
C LYS A 113 23.72 -19.79 -0.05
N ALA A 114 23.19 -20.98 0.25
CA ALA A 114 23.25 -21.58 1.58
C ALA A 114 24.68 -21.78 2.10
N SER A 115 25.66 -21.98 1.21
CA SER A 115 27.07 -22.10 1.59
C SER A 115 27.72 -20.77 1.98
N THR A 116 27.17 -19.63 1.53
CA THR A 116 27.77 -18.30 1.71
C THR A 116 26.98 -17.43 2.70
N MET A 117 25.65 -17.59 2.77
CA MET A 117 24.76 -16.75 3.56
C MET A 117 23.60 -17.54 4.18
N ASN A 118 23.22 -17.18 5.42
CA ASN A 118 22.10 -17.81 6.14
C ASN A 118 20.72 -17.31 5.68
N TYR A 119 20.63 -16.04 5.28
CA TYR A 119 19.41 -15.43 4.77
C TYR A 119 19.71 -14.27 3.85
N GLU A 120 18.80 -14.00 2.92
CA GLU A 120 18.77 -12.75 2.15
C GLU A 120 17.43 -12.04 2.33
N ILE A 121 17.43 -10.72 2.22
CA ILE A 121 16.20 -9.92 2.24
C ILE A 121 15.75 -9.73 0.79
N LEU A 122 14.60 -10.30 0.47
CA LEU A 122 13.98 -10.17 -0.84
C LEU A 122 12.79 -9.21 -0.78
N ASN A 123 12.59 -8.53 -1.89
CA ASN A 123 11.43 -7.71 -2.11
C ASN A 123 10.28 -8.56 -2.66
N PHE A 124 9.08 -8.38 -2.12
CA PHE A 124 7.88 -9.10 -2.51
C PHE A 124 6.78 -8.12 -2.90
N TRP A 125 5.98 -8.53 -3.88
CA TRP A 125 4.89 -7.77 -4.46
C TRP A 125 3.57 -8.50 -4.26
N HIS A 126 2.50 -7.74 -4.00
CA HIS A 126 1.14 -8.24 -4.03
C HIS A 126 0.36 -7.44 -5.08
N PRO A 127 -0.43 -8.11 -5.94
CA PRO A 127 -1.20 -7.41 -6.97
C PRO A 127 -2.37 -6.59 -6.38
N ASN A 128 -2.93 -7.03 -5.25
CA ASN A 128 -4.15 -6.42 -4.71
C ASN A 128 -3.86 -5.50 -3.52
N LEU A 129 -4.50 -4.34 -3.50
CA LEU A 129 -4.52 -3.41 -2.37
C LEU A 129 -5.91 -2.77 -2.27
N THR A 130 -6.61 -2.95 -1.15
CA THR A 130 -7.91 -2.31 -0.95
C THR A 130 -7.76 -1.05 -0.11
N ILE A 131 -8.31 0.06 -0.59
CA ILE A 131 -8.31 1.34 0.12
C ILE A 131 -9.73 1.61 0.62
N ASN A 132 -9.90 1.72 1.94
CA ASN A 132 -11.19 1.97 2.55
C ASN A 132 -11.25 3.39 3.08
N LEU A 133 -12.35 4.08 2.78
CA LEU A 133 -12.72 5.33 3.41
C LEU A 133 -13.84 5.02 4.41
N VAL A 134 -13.49 4.91 5.69
CA VAL A 134 -14.41 4.45 6.72
C VAL A 134 -15.36 5.58 7.12
N ASP A 135 -16.67 5.33 7.00
CA ASP A 135 -17.70 6.20 7.57
C ASP A 135 -17.88 5.90 9.06
N ASP A 136 -17.21 6.69 9.90
CA ASP A 136 -17.39 6.68 11.35
C ASP A 136 -18.08 7.97 11.82
N GLN A 137 -19.09 7.81 12.66
CA GLN A 137 -19.87 8.91 13.26
C GLN A 137 -19.60 9.04 14.77
N THR A 138 -18.70 8.23 15.31
CA THR A 138 -18.34 8.25 16.72
C THR A 138 -17.62 9.53 17.07
N ARG A 139 -17.95 10.15 18.20
CA ARG A 139 -17.27 11.37 18.68
C ARG A 139 -16.02 11.01 19.47
N TRP A 140 -14.95 10.70 18.76
CA TRP A 140 -13.67 10.41 19.39
C TRP A 140 -13.02 11.65 20.00
N THR A 141 -12.43 11.47 21.19
CA THR A 141 -11.60 12.48 21.84
C THR A 141 -10.14 12.11 21.67
N LYS A 142 -9.30 13.08 21.33
CA LYS A 142 -7.86 12.87 21.19
C LYS A 142 -7.26 12.30 22.49
N GLY A 143 -6.57 11.17 22.40
CA GLY A 143 -5.92 10.51 23.54
C GLY A 143 -6.76 9.45 24.27
N SER A 144 -8.05 9.29 23.95
CA SER A 144 -8.89 8.22 24.52
C SER A 144 -8.97 6.97 23.63
N LEU A 145 -8.34 7.00 22.46
CA LEU A 145 -8.40 5.93 21.47
C LEU A 145 -7.45 4.79 21.86
N PRO A 146 -7.91 3.53 21.87
CA PRO A 146 -7.03 2.40 22.07
C PRO A 146 -6.18 2.13 20.81
N PRO A 147 -4.93 1.67 20.95
CA PRO A 147 -4.20 1.11 19.83
C PRO A 147 -4.90 -0.12 19.24
N PRO A 148 -4.97 -0.27 17.91
CA PRO A 148 -4.28 0.50 16.87
C PRO A 148 -5.09 1.66 16.26
N LEU A 149 -6.30 1.93 16.75
CA LEU A 149 -7.20 2.93 16.17
C LEU A 149 -6.63 4.35 16.28
N ASP A 150 -5.86 4.62 17.34
CA ASP A 150 -5.10 5.85 17.54
C ASP A 150 -4.17 6.23 16.37
N GLN A 151 -3.64 5.24 15.66
CA GLN A 151 -2.77 5.43 14.49
C GLN A 151 -3.55 5.71 13.21
N ALA A 152 -4.81 5.28 13.13
CA ALA A 152 -5.66 5.44 11.95
C ALA A 152 -6.44 6.76 11.97
N VAL A 153 -6.74 7.30 13.15
CA VAL A 153 -7.53 8.53 13.31
C VAL A 153 -6.61 9.75 13.33
N GLU A 154 -6.73 10.62 12.32
CA GLU A 154 -6.03 11.91 12.29
C GLU A 154 -6.92 13.03 12.82
N PHE A 155 -6.54 13.63 13.94
CA PHE A 155 -7.22 14.80 14.49
C PHE A 155 -6.74 16.08 13.82
N ASP A 156 -7.65 17.05 13.70
CA ASP A 156 -7.29 18.41 13.32
C ASP A 156 -6.27 19.03 14.30
N SER A 157 -5.58 20.09 13.87
CA SER A 157 -4.60 20.84 14.67
C SER A 157 -5.14 21.29 16.03
N ILE A 158 -6.43 21.65 16.12
CA ILE A 158 -7.08 22.07 17.37
C ILE A 158 -7.64 20.87 18.15
N GLY A 159 -7.81 19.70 17.51
CA GLY A 159 -8.34 18.49 18.13
C GLY A 159 -9.85 18.48 18.34
N GLY A 160 -10.58 19.45 17.77
CA GLY A 160 -12.04 19.55 17.90
C GLY A 160 -12.82 18.55 17.04
N PHE A 161 -12.19 18.00 16.00
CA PHE A 161 -12.74 16.93 15.15
C PHE A 161 -11.59 16.10 14.57
N TYR A 162 -11.92 14.96 13.98
CA TYR A 162 -11.00 14.11 13.23
C TYR A 162 -11.43 14.03 11.76
N LEU A 163 -10.45 13.76 10.89
CA LEU A 163 -10.68 13.53 9.47
C LEU A 163 -11.22 12.11 9.25
N PRO A 164 -12.01 11.87 8.19
CA PRO A 164 -12.41 10.51 7.80
C PRO A 164 -11.21 9.54 7.76
N ILE A 165 -11.42 8.32 8.22
CA ILE A 165 -10.34 7.35 8.40
C ILE A 165 -10.04 6.71 7.05
N LEU A 166 -8.83 6.97 6.55
CA LEU A 166 -8.29 6.32 5.35
C LEU A 166 -7.50 5.08 5.74
N PHE A 167 -8.01 3.91 5.39
CA PHE A 167 -7.46 2.63 5.82
C PHE A 167 -7.01 1.78 4.62
N PHE A 168 -5.71 1.45 4.59
CA PHE A 168 -5.13 0.55 3.60
C PHE A 168 -5.24 -0.90 4.09
N ASN A 169 -6.21 -1.62 3.54
CA ASN A 169 -6.48 -3.00 3.93
C ASN A 169 -5.66 -3.98 3.09
N ASN A 170 -4.88 -4.80 3.79
CA ASN A 170 -4.14 -5.93 3.23
C ASN A 170 -4.34 -7.21 4.05
N TYR A 171 -5.39 -7.27 4.87
CA TYR A 171 -5.68 -8.38 5.77
C TYR A 171 -5.90 -9.70 5.03
N TRP A 172 -6.55 -9.64 3.87
CA TRP A 172 -6.87 -10.80 3.04
C TRP A 172 -5.73 -11.23 2.12
N ASN A 173 -4.62 -10.49 2.08
CA ASN A 173 -3.50 -10.79 1.19
C ASN A 173 -2.72 -11.99 1.73
N LEU A 174 -2.83 -13.14 1.07
CA LEU A 174 -2.21 -14.36 1.55
C LEU A 174 -0.70 -14.34 1.32
N GLY A 175 0.04 -14.95 2.24
CA GLY A 175 1.49 -15.03 2.15
C GLY A 175 1.99 -15.68 0.85
N SER A 176 1.21 -16.61 0.30
CA SER A 176 1.44 -17.36 -0.95
C SER A 176 1.23 -16.52 -2.22
N GLU A 177 0.44 -15.45 -2.16
CA GLU A 177 0.15 -14.57 -3.31
C GLU A 177 1.25 -13.53 -3.53
N TYR A 178 2.16 -13.41 -2.56
CA TYR A 178 3.31 -12.52 -2.69
C TYR A 178 4.33 -13.10 -3.66
N MET A 179 4.58 -12.37 -4.74
CA MET A 179 5.57 -12.72 -5.75
C MET A 179 6.92 -12.04 -5.46
N PRO A 180 8.06 -12.76 -5.52
CA PRO A 180 9.36 -12.12 -5.40
C PRO A 180 9.57 -11.14 -6.56
N VAL A 181 10.13 -9.98 -6.26
CA VAL A 181 10.58 -9.04 -7.28
C VAL A 181 11.99 -9.43 -7.69
N ASN A 182 12.13 -9.96 -8.89
CA ASN A 182 13.41 -10.32 -9.51
C ASN A 182 13.45 -9.85 -10.97
N ASP A 183 14.58 -10.04 -11.64
CA ASP A 183 14.82 -9.59 -13.02
C ASP A 183 13.92 -10.26 -14.07
N THR A 184 13.24 -11.36 -13.73
CA THR A 184 12.40 -12.10 -14.68
C THR A 184 10.95 -11.61 -14.72
N VAL A 185 10.48 -10.83 -13.72
CA VAL A 185 9.12 -10.27 -13.69
C VAL A 185 9.11 -8.85 -14.27
N LYS A 186 8.90 -8.76 -15.59
CA LYS A 186 8.94 -7.47 -16.34
C LYS A 186 7.66 -6.63 -16.22
N VAL A 187 6.53 -7.25 -15.90
CA VAL A 187 5.21 -6.62 -15.89
C VAL A 187 4.47 -7.01 -14.61
N LYS A 188 3.83 -6.03 -13.95
CA LYS A 188 3.06 -6.25 -12.73
C LYS A 188 1.70 -5.60 -12.82
N ASN A 189 0.68 -6.33 -12.41
CA ASN A 189 -0.68 -5.81 -12.28
C ASN A 189 -0.87 -5.25 -10.86
N LEU A 190 -1.54 -4.11 -10.79
CA LEU A 190 -2.21 -3.60 -9.60
C LEU A 190 -3.71 -3.67 -9.83
N VAL A 191 -4.40 -4.32 -8.91
CA VAL A 191 -5.86 -4.33 -8.80
C VAL A 191 -6.20 -3.66 -7.48
N GLU A 192 -6.84 -2.51 -7.54
CA GLU A 192 -7.30 -1.72 -6.40
C GLU A 192 -8.81 -1.82 -6.23
#